data_AF-A0A7X7A400-F1
#
_entry.id   AF-A0A7X7A400-F1
#
_cell.length_a   1.000
_cell.length_b   1.000
_cell.length_c   1.000
_cell.angle_alpha   90.00
_cell.angle_beta   90.00
_cell.angle_gamma   90.00
#
_symmetry.space_group_name_H-M   'P 1'
#
loop_
_entity.id
_entity.type
_entity.pdbx_description
1 polymer ?
#
loop_
_entity_poly.entity_id
_entity_poly.type
_entity_poly.pdbx_seq_one_letter_code
_entity_poly.pdbx_strand_id
1 'polypeptide(L)'
;MDFFQKILEYDTELFLNLNSYHNDFWDTIMLMITRKETWIPFFAAILYFVLKNHRGRRWMVVLFIALTILLSDQISVLLKETIQRLRPVYNPEIESMVHNVLRKGGLYGFVSSHAANSFALLAFMA
;
A
#
# COMPACT_ATOMS: atom_id res chain seq x y z
N MET A 1 -18.55 18.72 12.94
CA MET A 1 -17.95 17.66 13.77
C MET A 1 -18.54 16.28 13.45
N ASP A 2 -19.87 16.15 13.36
CA ASP A 2 -20.58 14.89 13.03
C ASP A 2 -20.11 14.19 11.73
N PHE A 3 -19.78 14.94 10.68
CA PHE A 3 -19.37 14.35 9.39
C PHE A 3 -18.06 13.54 9.45
N PHE A 4 -17.00 14.07 10.07
CA PHE A 4 -15.71 13.38 10.14
C PHE A 4 -15.79 12.14 11.03
N GLN A 5 -16.57 12.21 12.10
CA GLN A 5 -16.83 11.06 12.95
C GLN A 5 -17.56 9.95 12.18
N LYS A 6 -18.61 10.29 11.42
CA LYS A 6 -19.30 9.32 10.55
C LYS A 6 -18.36 8.67 9.54
N ILE A 7 -17.42 9.41 8.95
CA ILE A 7 -16.42 8.81 8.06
C ILE A 7 -15.57 7.78 8.80
N LEU A 8 -15.12 8.08 10.02
CA LEU A 8 -14.31 7.15 10.81
C LEU A 8 -15.10 5.90 11.22
N GLU A 9 -16.37 6.06 11.56
CA GLU A 9 -17.28 4.95 11.87
C GLU A 9 -17.47 4.05 10.63
N TYR A 10 -17.80 4.63 9.48
CA TYR A 10 -17.95 3.87 8.23
C TYR A 10 -16.64 3.19 7.78
N ASP A 11 -15.49 3.86 7.92
CA ASP A 11 -14.19 3.27 7.60
C ASP A 11 -13.91 2.04 8.48
N THR A 12 -14.24 2.13 9.76
CA THR A 12 -14.07 1.02 10.72
C THR A 12 -15.04 -0.13 10.45
N GLU A 13 -16.31 0.17 10.24
CA GLU A 13 -17.34 -0.83 9.92
C GLU A 13 -17.02 -1.56 8.61
N LEU A 14 -16.64 -0.81 7.57
CA LEU A 14 -16.26 -1.39 6.29
C LEU A 14 -15.03 -2.28 6.42
N PHE A 15 -14.02 -1.82 7.18
CA PHE A 15 -12.82 -2.62 7.43
C PHE A 15 -13.16 -3.95 8.13
N LEU A 16 -13.92 -3.90 9.23
CA LEU A 16 -14.29 -5.11 9.98
C LEU A 16 -15.19 -6.04 9.14
N ASN A 17 -16.12 -5.49 8.35
CA ASN A 17 -16.95 -6.27 7.45
C ASN A 17 -16.10 -7.02 6.42
N LEU A 18 -15.18 -6.33 5.73
CA LEU A 18 -14.28 -6.96 4.76
C LEU A 18 -13.34 -7.97 5.42
N ASN A 19 -12.81 -7.62 6.60
CA ASN A 19 -11.91 -8.49 7.36
C ASN A 19 -12.63 -9.76 7.84
N SER A 20 -13.94 -9.71 8.11
CA SER A 20 -14.73 -10.88 8.55
C SER A 20 -14.85 -12.01 7.51
N TYR A 21 -14.62 -11.73 6.22
CA TYR A 21 -14.62 -12.75 5.16
C TYR A 21 -13.31 -13.56 5.10
N HIS A 22 -12.44 -13.42 6.09
CA HIS A 22 -11.17 -14.14 6.14
C HIS A 22 -11.37 -15.66 6.22
N ASN A 23 -10.48 -16.39 5.54
CA ASN A 23 -10.32 -17.83 5.63
C ASN A 23 -8.96 -18.21 5.02
N ASP A 24 -8.52 -19.46 5.19
CA ASP A 24 -7.21 -19.92 4.74
C ASP A 24 -6.96 -19.69 3.23
N PHE A 25 -8.01 -19.79 2.41
CA PHE A 25 -7.93 -19.54 0.98
C PHE A 25 -7.68 -18.04 0.70
N TRP A 26 -8.54 -17.17 1.22
CA TRP A 26 -8.41 -15.72 1.03
C TRP A 26 -7.14 -15.16 1.66
N ASP A 27 -6.72 -15.68 2.81
CA ASP A 27 -5.46 -15.32 3.45
C ASP A 27 -4.28 -15.61 2.53
N THR A 28 -4.25 -16.78 1.89
CA THR A 28 -3.21 -17.15 0.92
C THR A 28 -3.24 -16.23 -0.30
N ILE A 29 -4.41 -15.90 -0.83
CA ILE A 29 -4.55 -14.94 -1.95
C ILE A 29 -4.03 -13.56 -1.54
N MET A 30 -4.46 -13.03 -0.39
CA MET A 30 -4.04 -11.72 0.11
C MET A 30 -2.54 -11.66 0.41
N LEU A 31 -1.96 -12.76 0.90
CA LEU A 31 -0.52 -12.93 1.06
C LEU A 31 0.22 -12.81 -0.28
N MET A 32 -0.25 -13.51 -1.32
CA MET A 32 0.35 -13.42 -2.64
C MET A 32 0.28 -12.00 -3.20
N ILE A 33 -0.87 -11.32 -3.04
CA ILE A 33 -1.07 -9.95 -3.51
C ILE A 33 -0.17 -8.97 -2.74
N THR A 34 -0.08 -9.07 -1.41
CA THR A 34 0.65 -8.07 -0.63
C THR A 34 2.18 -8.26 -0.65
N ARG A 35 2.67 -9.48 -0.91
CA ARG A 35 4.09 -9.78 -0.89
C ARG A 35 4.77 -9.25 -2.16
N LYS A 36 5.77 -8.38 -1.97
CA LYS A 36 6.57 -7.82 -3.07
C LYS A 36 7.24 -8.90 -3.93
N GLU A 37 7.57 -10.06 -3.37
CA GLU A 37 8.24 -11.14 -4.09
C GLU A 37 7.39 -11.68 -5.24
N THR A 38 6.07 -11.75 -5.06
CA THR A 38 5.11 -12.18 -6.09
C THR A 38 5.13 -11.27 -7.31
N TRP A 39 5.46 -9.99 -7.12
CA TRP A 39 5.44 -8.96 -8.17
C TRP A 39 6.79 -8.77 -8.87
N ILE A 40 7.84 -9.48 -8.47
CA ILE A 40 9.16 -9.38 -9.11
C ILE A 40 9.08 -9.63 -10.64
N PRO A 41 8.37 -10.66 -11.14
CA PRO A 41 8.26 -10.88 -12.59
C PRO A 41 7.58 -9.71 -13.31
N PHE A 42 6.57 -9.11 -12.69
CA PHE A 42 5.85 -7.97 -13.24
C PHE A 42 6.74 -6.72 -13.31
N PHE A 43 7.47 -6.39 -12.24
CA PHE A 43 8.41 -5.27 -12.25
C PHE A 43 9.58 -5.49 -13.22
N ALA A 44 10.05 -6.74 -13.37
CA ALA A 44 11.06 -7.08 -14.36
C ALA A 44 10.54 -6.87 -15.79
N ALA A 45 9.29 -7.23 -16.07
CA ALA A 45 8.65 -6.99 -17.36
C ALA A 45 8.54 -5.48 -17.65
N ILE A 46 8.09 -4.67 -16.68
CA ILE A 46 8.06 -3.20 -16.80
C ILE A 46 9.44 -2.66 -17.16
N LEU A 47 10.47 -3.06 -16.40
CA LEU A 47 11.84 -2.62 -16.65
C LEU A 47 12.31 -3.01 -18.05
N TYR A 48 12.04 -4.25 -18.48
CA TYR A 48 12.37 -4.71 -19.83
C TYR A 48 11.72 -3.83 -20.91
N PHE A 49 10.41 -3.53 -20.80
CA PHE A 49 9.72 -2.68 -21.76
C PHE A 49 10.26 -1.25 -21.80
N VAL A 50 10.57 -0.67 -20.63
CA VAL A 50 11.19 0.66 -20.53
C VAL A 50 12.55 0.68 -21.26
N LEU A 51 13.39 -0.33 -21.01
CA LEU A 51 14.72 -0.43 -21.63
C LEU A 51 14.66 -0.67 -23.14
N LYS A 52 13.64 -1.40 -23.61
CA LYS A 52 13.44 -1.73 -25.02
C LYS A 52 12.91 -0.54 -25.83
N ASN A 53 11.93 0.19 -25.30
CA ASN A 53 11.18 1.19 -26.04
C ASN A 53 11.82 2.60 -26.02
N HIS A 54 12.56 2.95 -24.97
CA HIS A 54 13.15 4.30 -24.83
C HIS A 54 14.64 4.35 -25.20
N ARG A 55 14.98 4.01 -26.45
CA ARG A 55 16.37 4.07 -26.94
C ARG A 55 16.91 5.52 -26.84
N GLY A 56 17.87 5.75 -25.95
CA GLY A 56 18.47 7.06 -25.66
C GLY A 56 18.04 7.70 -24.33
N ARG A 57 16.79 7.48 -23.88
CA ARG A 57 16.27 8.04 -22.61
C ARG A 57 15.99 7.00 -21.53
N ARG A 58 16.21 5.71 -21.81
CA ARG A 58 15.90 4.59 -20.89
C ARG A 58 16.40 4.81 -19.46
N TRP A 59 17.64 5.30 -19.29
CA TRP A 59 18.21 5.52 -17.97
C TRP A 59 17.58 6.72 -17.26
N MET A 60 17.19 7.76 -18.00
CA MET A 60 16.41 8.87 -17.43
C MET A 60 15.03 8.39 -16.99
N VAL A 61 14.34 7.59 -17.79
CA VAL A 61 13.02 7.05 -17.43
C VAL A 61 13.13 6.17 -16.18
N VAL A 62 14.12 5.28 -16.11
CA VAL A 62 14.39 4.46 -14.91
C VAL A 62 14.69 5.34 -13.68
N LEU A 63 15.49 6.40 -13.86
CA LEU A 63 15.78 7.35 -12.78
C LEU A 63 14.50 8.03 -12.27
N PHE A 64 13.63 8.51 -13.17
CA PHE A 64 12.38 9.14 -12.77
C PHE A 64 11.40 8.16 -12.12
N ILE A 65 11.32 6.91 -12.58
CA ILE A 65 10.56 5.86 -11.89
C ILE A 65 11.07 5.68 -10.46
N ALA A 66 12.39 5.56 -10.29
CA ALA A 66 13.01 5.40 -8.98
C ALA A 66 12.75 6.62 -8.07
N LEU A 67 12.86 7.84 -8.61
CA LEU A 67 12.55 9.06 -7.88
C LEU A 67 11.07 9.16 -7.49
N THR A 68 10.15 8.81 -8.39
CA THR A 68 8.71 8.80 -8.10
C THR A 68 8.38 7.85 -6.96
N ILE A 69 8.92 6.61 -6.99
CA ILE A 69 8.72 5.64 -5.91
C ILE A 69 9.35 6.15 -4.61
N LEU A 70 10.58 6.67 -4.66
CA LEU A 70 11.26 7.21 -3.49
C LEU A 70 10.46 8.35 -2.84
N LEU A 71 10.05 9.34 -3.63
CA LEU A 71 9.29 10.49 -3.13
C LEU A 71 7.93 10.06 -2.58
N SER A 72 7.21 9.19 -3.28
CA SER A 72 5.94 8.62 -2.81
C SER A 72 6.12 7.92 -1.45
N ASP A 73 7.17 7.12 -1.30
CA ASP A 73 7.44 6.39 -0.06
C ASP A 73 7.78 7.37 1.09
N GLN A 74 8.71 8.29 0.86
CA GLN A 74 9.12 9.27 1.88
C GLN A 74 7.97 10.17 2.31
N ILE A 75 7.16 10.67 1.37
CA ILE A 75 5.98 11.49 1.68
C ILE A 75 4.97 10.65 2.48
N SER A 76 4.75 9.39 2.11
CA SER A 76 3.81 8.52 2.84
C SER A 76 4.27 8.26 4.27
N VAL A 77 5.58 8.14 4.53
CA VAL A 77 6.14 7.98 5.87
C VAL A 77 6.04 9.28 6.66
N LEU A 78 6.36 10.42 6.05
CA LEU A 78 6.20 11.74 6.68
C LEU A 78 4.76 11.97 7.14
N LEU A 79 3.78 11.63 6.30
CA LEU A 79 2.36 11.74 6.64
C LEU A 79 1.98 10.84 7.82
N LYS A 80 2.54 9.62 7.90
CA LYS A 80 2.29 8.70 9.03
C LYS A 80 2.79 9.27 10.35
N GLU A 81 4.01 9.80 10.37
CA GLU A 81 4.60 10.35 11.59
C GLU A 81 3.95 11.68 12.01
N THR A 82 3.35 12.40 11.05
CA THR A 82 2.61 13.65 11.31
C THR A 82 1.18 13.37 11.81
N ILE A 83 0.46 12.46 11.17
CA ILE A 83 -0.97 12.21 11.44
C ILE A 83 -1.16 11.18 12.56
N GLN A 84 -0.23 10.23 12.70
CA GLN A 84 -0.18 9.26 13.79
C GLN A 84 -1.46 8.41 13.95
N ARG A 85 -2.17 8.16 12.84
CA ARG A 85 -3.35 7.28 12.85
C ARG A 85 -2.91 5.82 13.03
N LEU A 86 -3.31 5.22 14.14
CA LEU A 86 -3.09 3.80 14.43
C LEU A 86 -3.67 2.91 13.34
N ARG A 87 -2.96 1.82 13.02
CA ARG A 87 -3.53 0.75 12.19
C ARG A 87 -4.59 -0.01 12.98
N PRO A 88 -5.56 -0.66 12.31
CA PRO A 88 -6.60 -1.45 12.99
C PRO A 88 -6.05 -2.49 13.99
N VAL A 89 -4.91 -3.10 13.66
CA VAL A 89 -4.22 -4.11 14.49
C VAL A 89 -3.66 -3.56 15.81
N TYR A 90 -3.42 -2.24 15.88
CA TYR A 90 -2.90 -1.56 17.07
C TYR A 90 -3.95 -0.65 17.71
N ASN A 91 -5.19 -0.64 17.21
CA ASN A 91 -6.25 0.17 17.77
C ASN A 91 -6.89 -0.59 18.95
N PRO A 92 -6.78 -0.11 20.20
CA PRO A 92 -7.29 -0.82 21.37
C PRO A 92 -8.80 -1.13 21.33
N GLU A 93 -9.57 -0.36 20.57
CA GLU A 93 -11.03 -0.54 20.48
C GLU A 93 -11.41 -1.74 19.60
N ILE A 94 -10.60 -2.07 18.60
CA ILE A 94 -10.94 -3.08 17.58
C ILE A 94 -9.90 -4.17 17.40
N GLU A 95 -8.72 -4.07 18.02
CA GLU A 95 -7.59 -4.99 17.80
C GLU A 95 -7.96 -6.47 18.01
N SER A 96 -8.85 -6.75 18.96
CA SER A 96 -9.33 -8.10 19.28
C SER A 96 -10.26 -8.69 18.22
N MET A 97 -10.83 -7.84 17.36
CA MET A 97 -11.70 -8.23 16.25
C MET A 97 -10.96 -8.36 14.92
N VAL A 98 -9.70 -7.90 14.85
CA VAL A 98 -8.95 -7.87 13.58
C VAL A 98 -8.25 -9.20 13.35
N HIS A 99 -8.62 -9.89 12.27
CA HIS A 99 -7.84 -10.98 11.71
C HIS A 99 -6.62 -10.44 10.96
N ASN A 100 -5.44 -10.91 11.35
CA ASN A 100 -4.17 -10.44 10.79
C ASN A 100 -3.26 -11.60 10.39
N VAL A 101 -2.99 -11.70 9.10
CA VAL A 101 -2.25 -12.81 8.49
C VAL A 101 -0.72 -12.68 8.63
N LEU A 102 -0.16 -11.46 8.71
CA LEU A 102 1.30 -11.23 8.64
C LEU A 102 1.89 -10.52 9.85
N ARG A 103 1.06 -9.87 10.68
CA ARG A 103 1.44 -9.01 11.81
C ARG A 103 2.71 -8.17 11.55
N LYS A 104 2.78 -7.58 10.36
CA LYS A 104 3.95 -6.84 9.86
C LYS A 104 3.62 -5.37 9.62
N GLY A 105 4.58 -4.51 9.98
CA GLY A 105 4.55 -3.07 9.74
C GLY A 105 4.59 -2.24 11.02
N GLY A 106 4.77 -0.93 10.86
CA GLY A 106 4.83 0.01 11.99
C GLY A 106 3.46 0.38 12.56
N LEU A 107 3.45 1.22 13.60
CA LEU A 107 2.26 1.59 14.37
C LEU A 107 1.22 2.33 13.52
N TYR A 108 1.68 3.27 12.68
CA TYR A 108 0.82 4.17 11.93
C TYR A 108 0.53 3.68 10.52
N GLY A 109 -0.72 3.91 10.08
CA GLY A 109 -1.27 3.37 8.83
C GLY A 109 -1.55 4.38 7.74
N PHE A 110 -1.73 5.65 8.08
CA PHE A 110 -2.23 6.66 7.14
C PHE A 110 -1.09 7.54 6.58
N VAL A 111 -0.87 7.61 5.28
CA VAL A 111 -1.50 6.84 4.19
C VAL A 111 -0.77 5.51 3.92
N SER A 112 -1.43 4.58 3.22
CA SER A 112 -0.79 3.30 2.85
C SER A 112 0.32 3.53 1.82
N SER A 113 1.58 3.22 2.19
CA SER A 113 2.73 3.32 1.26
C SER A 113 2.61 2.34 0.10
N HIS A 114 2.04 1.16 0.31
CA HIS A 114 1.86 0.18 -0.78
C HIS A 114 0.89 0.74 -1.83
N ALA A 115 -0.23 1.32 -1.40
CA ALA A 115 -1.19 1.94 -2.31
C ALA A 115 -0.60 3.18 -2.99
N ALA A 116 0.08 4.05 -2.24
CA ALA A 116 0.71 5.25 -2.76
C ALA A 116 1.76 4.92 -3.83
N ASN A 117 2.70 4.02 -3.55
CA ASN A 117 3.78 3.66 -4.47
C ASN A 117 3.25 2.96 -5.74
N SER A 118 2.26 2.07 -5.59
CA SER A 118 1.66 1.38 -6.74
C SER A 118 0.95 2.34 -7.67
N PHE A 119 0.17 3.28 -7.10
CA PHE A 119 -0.54 4.28 -7.89
C PHE A 119 0.42 5.32 -8.49
N ALA A 120 1.44 5.75 -7.76
CA ALA A 120 2.45 6.68 -8.26
C ALA A 120 3.21 6.11 -9.46
N LEU A 121 3.56 4.82 -9.42
CA LEU A 121 4.16 4.12 -10.57
C LEU A 121 3.19 4.08 -11.76
N LEU A 122 1.93 3.68 -11.53
CA LEU A 122 0.91 3.64 -12.58
C LEU A 122 0.70 5.01 -13.22
N ALA A 123 0.52 6.06 -12.42
CA ALA A 123 0.28 7.41 -12.88
C ALA A 123 1.49 8.00 -13.64
N PHE A 124 2.71 7.64 -13.26
CA PHE A 124 3.92 8.04 -14.01
C PHE A 124 4.03 7.33 -15.36
N MET A 125 3.54 6.09 -15.45
CA MET A 125 3.62 5.25 -16.65
C MET A 125 2.45 5.44 -17.63
N ALA A 126 1.36 6.08 -17.20
CA ALA A 126 0.17 6.36 -18.00
C ALA A 126 0.44 7.45 -19.06
#